data_AF-A0A7Y2J953-F1
#
_entry.id   AF-A0A7Y2J953-F1
#
_cell.length_a   1.000
_cell.length_b   1.000
_cell.length_c   1.000
_cell.angle_alpha   90.00
_cell.angle_beta   90.00
_cell.angle_gamma   90.00
#
_symmetry.space_group_name_H-M   'P 1'
#
loop_
_entity.id
_entity.type
_entity.pdbx_description
1 polymer ?
#
loop_
_entity_poly.entity_id
_entity_poly.type
_entity_poly.pdbx_seq_one_letter_code
_entity_poly.pdbx_strand_id
1 'polypeptide(L)'
;ATCGNCSCKNKNCSGTPEVKPDILVLGKALSGGVYPVSAVLADNEIMNVIRPGNHGSTFGGNPVAAAVAIAALEVVRDEGLAENADKLGKIFRKEINEYIKDSEVVDLVRGKGLLNAIVINDDEDSDLAWDICLRLRDNGLLAKPTHGNIIRFAPPLVMTEEQLYECLDIIKKTLSEFE
;
A
#
# COMPACT_ATOMS: atom_id res chain seq x y z
N ALA A 1 -0.53 4.36 10.71
CA ALA A 1 0.73 3.59 10.89
C ALA A 1 0.73 2.73 12.16
N THR A 2 0.04 3.10 13.23
CA THR A 2 0.20 2.44 14.55
C THR A 2 -1.07 1.77 15.09
N CYS A 3 -2.22 1.94 14.43
CA CYS A 3 -3.47 1.39 14.93
C CYS A 3 -3.66 -0.11 14.74
N GLY A 4 -2.63 -0.85 14.30
CA GLY A 4 -2.54 -2.33 14.29
C GLY A 4 -3.61 -3.08 13.48
N ASN A 5 -4.87 -2.92 13.84
CA ASN A 5 -6.08 -3.52 13.29
C ASN A 5 -6.94 -2.57 12.41
N CYS A 6 -6.59 -1.28 12.28
CA CYS A 6 -7.40 -0.28 11.54
C CYS A 6 -8.88 -0.19 12.01
N SER A 7 -9.13 -0.42 13.30
CA SER A 7 -10.47 -0.36 13.91
C SER A 7 -11.02 1.05 14.08
N CYS A 8 -10.19 2.10 13.94
CA CYS A 8 -10.63 3.49 14.06
C CYS A 8 -11.82 3.78 13.14
N LYS A 9 -12.83 4.48 13.66
CA LYS A 9 -14.07 4.79 12.94
C LYS A 9 -13.79 5.48 11.60
N ASN A 10 -12.88 6.46 11.61
CA ASN A 10 -12.53 7.28 10.44
C ASN A 10 -11.24 6.81 9.74
N LYS A 11 -10.76 5.58 10.01
CA LYS A 11 -9.57 4.94 9.39
C LYS A 11 -8.26 5.75 9.33
N ASN A 12 -8.20 6.91 9.95
CA ASN A 12 -7.10 7.88 9.98
C ASN A 12 -6.09 7.63 11.11
N CYS A 13 -6.19 6.47 11.77
CA CYS A 13 -5.36 6.11 12.90
C CYS A 13 -5.42 7.07 14.12
N SER A 14 -6.55 7.77 14.34
CA SER A 14 -6.71 8.71 15.47
C SER A 14 -7.13 8.07 16.80
N GLY A 15 -7.31 6.75 16.85
CA GLY A 15 -7.65 6.03 18.08
C GLY A 15 -6.43 5.72 18.95
N THR A 16 -6.65 5.21 20.16
CA THR A 16 -5.56 4.65 20.98
C THR A 16 -4.88 3.52 20.19
N PRO A 17 -3.57 3.61 19.91
CA PRO A 17 -2.90 2.59 19.14
C PRO A 17 -2.73 1.33 19.97
N GLU A 18 -2.86 0.16 19.35
CA GLU A 18 -2.52 -1.13 20.00
C GLU A 18 -1.03 -1.21 20.35
N VAL A 19 -0.19 -0.52 19.56
CA VAL A 19 1.25 -0.36 19.78
C VAL A 19 1.62 1.10 19.58
N LYS A 20 2.19 1.74 20.61
CA LYS A 20 2.75 3.10 20.52
C LYS A 20 4.27 3.00 20.33
N PRO A 21 4.82 3.22 19.12
CA PRO A 21 6.25 3.24 18.92
C PRO A 21 6.87 4.52 19.50
N ASP A 22 8.09 4.40 19.99
CA ASP A 22 8.89 5.54 20.48
C ASP A 22 9.28 6.49 19.34
N ILE A 23 9.53 5.93 18.15
CA ILE A 23 9.88 6.67 16.93
C ILE A 23 9.03 6.17 15.76
N LEU A 24 8.42 7.10 15.03
CA LEU A 24 7.66 6.85 13.81
C LEU A 24 8.35 7.50 12.61
N VAL A 25 8.62 6.70 11.57
CA VAL A 25 9.24 7.16 10.33
C VAL A 25 8.21 7.18 9.20
N LEU A 26 8.11 8.31 8.50
CA LEU A 26 7.19 8.55 7.40
C LEU A 26 7.93 9.01 6.13
N GLY A 27 7.32 8.77 4.97
CA GLY A 27 7.82 9.17 3.65
C GLY A 27 6.82 8.78 2.57
N LYS A 28 7.30 8.48 1.34
CA LYS A 28 6.47 8.01 0.20
C LYS A 28 5.22 8.89 -0.03
N ALA A 29 4.06 8.42 0.43
CA ALA A 29 2.78 9.10 0.27
C ALA A 29 2.69 10.45 1.01
N LEU A 30 3.64 10.76 1.91
CA LEU A 30 3.70 12.03 2.64
C LEU A 30 3.69 13.25 1.71
N SER A 31 4.11 13.11 0.46
CA SER A 31 4.11 14.17 -0.56
C SER A 31 3.25 13.87 -1.79
N GLY A 32 2.45 12.79 -1.74
CA GLY A 32 1.69 12.32 -2.90
C GLY A 32 2.58 11.90 -4.09
N GLY A 33 3.88 11.67 -3.88
CA GLY A 33 4.83 11.34 -4.95
C GLY A 33 5.32 12.54 -5.77
N VAL A 34 4.92 13.77 -5.43
CA VAL A 34 5.27 14.99 -6.18
C VAL A 34 6.63 15.56 -5.79
N TYR A 35 7.05 15.36 -4.54
CA TYR A 35 8.32 15.88 -4.02
C TYR A 35 8.97 14.90 -3.03
N PRO A 36 10.31 14.79 -2.94
CA PRO A 36 10.94 13.95 -1.92
C PRO A 36 10.71 14.50 -0.52
N VAL A 37 9.88 13.83 0.29
CA VAL A 37 9.61 14.21 1.68
C VAL A 37 9.64 12.97 2.57
N SER A 38 10.33 13.09 3.70
CA SER A 38 10.30 12.15 4.81
C SER A 38 10.19 12.90 6.13
N ALA A 39 9.74 12.21 7.18
CA ALA A 39 9.63 12.76 8.52
C ALA A 39 9.95 11.68 9.57
N VAL A 40 10.55 12.11 10.68
CA VAL A 40 10.75 11.29 11.87
C VAL A 40 10.04 11.99 13.01
N LEU A 41 9.09 11.28 13.63
CA LEU A 41 8.29 11.75 14.74
C LEU A 41 8.69 10.96 15.98
N ALA A 42 8.92 11.63 17.10
CA ALA A 42 9.21 11.02 18.39
C ALA A 42 8.75 11.96 19.51
N ASP A 43 8.58 11.41 20.72
CA ASP A 43 8.28 12.21 21.90
C ASP A 43 9.49 13.08 22.31
N ASN A 44 9.24 14.14 23.08
CA ASN A 44 10.23 15.16 23.43
C ASN A 44 11.49 14.60 24.10
N GLU A 45 11.35 13.59 24.96
CA GLU A 45 12.47 12.98 25.66
C GLU A 45 13.48 12.32 24.71
N ILE A 46 13.02 11.89 23.53
CA ILE A 46 13.85 11.32 22.47
C ILE A 46 14.35 12.43 21.54
N MET A 47 13.44 13.28 21.04
CA MET A 47 13.78 14.27 20.02
C MET A 47 14.73 15.35 20.55
N ASN A 48 14.60 15.73 21.84
CA ASN A 48 15.45 16.77 22.44
C ASN A 48 16.87 16.31 22.79
N VAL A 49 17.22 15.02 22.58
CA VAL A 49 18.61 14.56 22.67
C VAL A 49 19.45 15.15 21.51
N ILE A 50 18.83 15.38 20.35
CA ILE A 50 19.48 16.02 19.20
C ILE A 50 19.63 17.52 19.48
N ARG A 51 20.87 18.02 19.45
CA ARG A 51 21.18 19.44 19.66
C ARG A 51 21.57 20.14 18.35
N PRO A 52 21.51 21.48 18.29
CA PRO A 52 21.97 22.23 17.12
C PRO A 52 23.37 21.81 16.69
N GLY A 53 23.53 21.50 15.39
CA GLY A 53 24.79 21.05 14.80
C GLY A 53 25.02 19.53 14.82
N ASN A 54 24.18 18.72 15.46
CA ASN A 54 24.36 17.25 15.47
C ASN A 54 23.83 16.55 14.22
N HIS A 55 22.75 17.08 13.65
CA HIS A 55 22.08 16.51 12.49
C HIS A 55 21.66 17.64 11.55
N GLY A 56 21.75 17.40 10.25
CA GLY A 56 21.36 18.37 9.23
C GLY A 56 21.22 17.71 7.86
N SER A 57 20.53 18.41 6.97
CA SER A 57 20.44 18.07 5.55
C SER A 57 20.21 19.35 4.78
N THR A 58 20.96 19.56 3.70
CA THR A 58 20.87 20.77 2.86
C THR A 58 19.43 21.06 2.41
N PHE A 59 18.66 20.02 2.12
CA PHE A 59 17.26 20.13 1.66
C PHE A 59 16.23 19.81 2.75
N GLY A 60 16.69 19.45 3.95
CA GLY A 60 15.81 19.09 5.06
C GLY A 60 14.98 20.28 5.53
N GLY A 61 13.67 20.08 5.68
CA GLY A 61 12.76 21.12 6.18
C GLY A 61 12.56 22.31 5.23
N ASN A 62 12.85 22.16 3.93
CA ASN A 62 12.64 23.25 2.97
C ASN A 62 11.14 23.59 2.83
N PRO A 63 10.79 24.87 2.58
CA PRO A 63 9.40 25.33 2.60
C PRO A 63 8.53 24.74 1.49
N VAL A 64 9.11 24.40 0.33
CA VAL A 64 8.38 23.78 -0.78
C VAL A 64 7.93 22.36 -0.40
N ALA A 65 8.83 21.56 0.17
CA ALA A 65 8.52 20.23 0.69
C ALA A 65 7.42 20.28 1.76
N ALA A 66 7.46 21.26 2.66
CA ALA A 66 6.43 21.44 3.69
C ALA A 66 5.05 21.76 3.08
N ALA A 67 4.99 22.67 2.12
CA ALA A 67 3.73 23.02 1.44
C ALA A 67 3.14 21.83 0.66
N VAL A 68 3.98 21.08 -0.06
CA VAL A 68 3.56 19.88 -0.80
C VAL A 68 3.03 18.81 0.17
N ALA A 69 3.71 18.59 1.30
CA ALA A 69 3.28 17.60 2.27
C ALA A 69 1.94 17.94 2.92
N ILE A 70 1.72 19.22 3.24
CA ILE A 70 0.43 19.71 3.77
C ILE A 70 -0.69 19.44 2.76
N ALA A 71 -0.51 19.87 1.51
CA ALA A 71 -1.51 19.67 0.46
C ALA A 71 -1.83 18.19 0.23
N ALA A 72 -0.82 17.32 0.20
CA ALA A 72 -1.02 15.88 0.05
C ALA A 72 -1.81 15.27 1.22
N LEU A 73 -1.55 15.71 2.47
CA LEU A 73 -2.29 15.25 3.64
C LEU A 73 -3.73 15.77 3.68
N GLU A 74 -3.97 16.99 3.19
CA GLU A 74 -5.31 17.55 3.03
C GLU A 74 -6.15 16.73 2.04
N VAL A 75 -5.60 16.38 0.88
CA VAL A 75 -6.27 15.49 -0.09
C VAL A 75 -6.63 14.15 0.54
N VAL A 76 -5.69 13.50 1.24
CA VAL A 76 -5.95 12.22 1.91
C VAL A 76 -7.11 12.31 2.90
N ARG A 77 -7.21 13.43 3.63
CA ARG A 77 -8.27 13.68 4.62
C ARG A 77 -9.60 14.01 3.95
N ASP A 78 -9.60 14.96 3.03
CA ASP A 78 -10.82 15.59 2.48
C ASP A 78 -11.52 14.65 1.50
N GLU A 79 -10.78 13.79 0.81
CA GLU A 79 -11.34 12.76 -0.09
C GLU A 79 -11.63 11.42 0.60
N GLY A 80 -11.33 11.26 1.90
CA GLY A 80 -11.60 10.01 2.63
C GLY A 80 -10.86 8.79 2.07
N LEU A 81 -9.60 8.97 1.67
CA LEU A 81 -8.85 7.94 0.93
C LEU A 81 -8.55 6.69 1.77
N ALA A 82 -8.47 6.82 3.10
CA ALA A 82 -8.26 5.69 4.00
C ALA A 82 -9.49 4.77 4.07
N GLU A 83 -10.68 5.36 4.10
CA GLU A 83 -11.97 4.68 4.06
C GLU A 83 -12.19 4.00 2.71
N ASN A 84 -11.90 4.70 1.61
CA ASN A 84 -11.98 4.12 0.28
C ASN A 84 -11.06 2.89 0.16
N ALA A 85 -9.81 3.01 0.63
CA ALA A 85 -8.86 1.91 0.60
C ALA A 85 -9.30 0.69 1.43
N ASP A 86 -9.93 0.91 2.60
CA ASP A 86 -10.49 -0.18 3.42
C ASP A 86 -11.66 -0.87 2.71
N LYS A 87 -12.58 -0.09 2.11
CA LYS A 87 -13.72 -0.60 1.35
C LYS A 87 -13.26 -1.44 0.17
N LEU A 88 -12.50 -0.85 -0.74
CA LEU A 88 -12.04 -1.48 -1.99
C LEU A 88 -11.13 -2.68 -1.72
N GLY A 89 -10.28 -2.60 -0.69
CA GLY A 89 -9.47 -3.72 -0.25
C GLY A 89 -10.27 -4.96 0.12
N LYS A 90 -11.43 -4.80 0.79
CA LYS A 90 -12.30 -5.93 1.13
C LYS A 90 -12.94 -6.54 -0.11
N ILE A 91 -13.37 -5.70 -1.07
CA ILE A 91 -13.91 -6.16 -2.35
C ILE A 91 -12.85 -6.98 -3.10
N PHE A 92 -11.64 -6.43 -3.27
CA PHE A 92 -10.53 -7.14 -3.91
C PHE A 92 -10.32 -8.53 -3.32
N ARG A 93 -10.13 -8.61 -2.00
CA ARG A 93 -9.86 -9.89 -1.34
C ARG A 93 -11.06 -10.84 -1.41
N LYS A 94 -12.29 -10.35 -1.34
CA LYS A 94 -13.50 -11.18 -1.51
C LYS A 94 -13.51 -11.80 -2.91
N GLU A 95 -13.35 -10.98 -3.94
CA GLU A 95 -13.42 -11.42 -5.34
C GLU A 95 -12.32 -12.40 -5.72
N ILE A 96 -11.10 -12.20 -5.22
CA ILE A 96 -10.02 -13.17 -5.41
C ILE A 96 -10.27 -14.43 -4.58
N ASN A 97 -10.73 -14.34 -3.32
CA ASN A 97 -11.05 -15.55 -2.54
C ASN A 97 -12.15 -16.41 -3.17
N GLU A 98 -13.07 -15.82 -3.92
CA GLU A 98 -14.05 -16.60 -4.69
C GLU A 98 -13.40 -17.28 -5.90
N TYR A 99 -12.49 -16.61 -6.62
CA TYR A 99 -11.76 -17.18 -7.75
C TYR A 99 -10.86 -18.36 -7.34
N ILE A 100 -10.12 -18.24 -6.23
CA ILE A 100 -9.12 -19.25 -5.84
C ILE A 100 -9.70 -20.59 -5.40
N LYS A 101 -11.01 -20.71 -5.17
CA LYS A 101 -11.64 -21.97 -4.75
C LYS A 101 -11.42 -23.10 -5.76
N ASP A 102 -11.28 -22.74 -7.03
CA ASP A 102 -11.15 -23.65 -8.15
C ASP A 102 -9.80 -23.48 -8.88
N SER A 103 -8.83 -22.76 -8.29
CA SER A 103 -7.52 -22.46 -8.88
C SER A 103 -6.46 -23.44 -8.37
N GLU A 104 -5.62 -23.95 -9.27
CA GLU A 104 -4.42 -24.73 -8.92
C GLU A 104 -3.18 -23.83 -8.82
N VAL A 105 -3.22 -22.65 -9.46
CA VAL A 105 -2.11 -21.69 -9.55
C VAL A 105 -2.00 -20.78 -8.32
N VAL A 106 -3.08 -20.55 -7.57
CA VAL A 106 -3.09 -19.58 -6.47
C VAL A 106 -3.33 -20.27 -5.13
N ASP A 107 -2.39 -20.11 -4.20
CA ASP A 107 -2.49 -20.67 -2.85
C ASP A 107 -3.41 -19.82 -1.94
N LEU A 108 -3.15 -18.51 -1.86
CA LEU A 108 -3.97 -17.60 -1.05
C LEU A 108 -3.89 -16.14 -1.48
N VAL A 109 -4.85 -15.35 -1.00
CA VAL A 109 -4.83 -13.88 -1.08
C VAL A 109 -4.77 -13.27 0.32
N ARG A 110 -3.87 -12.31 0.52
CA ARG A 110 -3.71 -11.58 1.80
C ARG A 110 -3.49 -10.10 1.59
N GLY A 111 -3.79 -9.30 2.60
CA GLY A 111 -3.57 -7.87 2.54
C GLY A 111 -4.40 -7.07 3.52
N LYS A 112 -4.20 -5.76 3.49
CA LYS A 112 -4.94 -4.80 4.31
C LYS A 112 -5.12 -3.49 3.57
N GLY A 113 -6.36 -2.97 3.57
CA GLY A 113 -6.72 -1.88 2.65
C GLY A 113 -6.41 -2.26 1.20
N LEU A 114 -5.86 -1.32 0.43
CA LEU A 114 -5.43 -1.54 -0.95
C LEU A 114 -4.01 -2.10 -1.10
N LEU A 115 -3.33 -2.48 -0.02
CA LEU A 115 -2.09 -3.24 -0.12
C LEU A 115 -2.42 -4.74 -0.04
N ASN A 116 -2.50 -5.37 -1.20
CA ASN A 116 -2.86 -6.78 -1.34
C ASN A 116 -1.78 -7.58 -2.05
N ALA A 117 -1.78 -8.88 -1.82
CA ALA A 117 -0.87 -9.82 -2.43
C ALA A 117 -1.60 -11.14 -2.73
N ILE A 118 -1.32 -11.69 -3.90
CA ILE A 118 -1.69 -13.04 -4.30
C ILE A 118 -0.42 -13.90 -4.19
N VAL A 119 -0.52 -15.02 -3.49
CA VAL A 119 0.55 -16.00 -3.36
C VAL A 119 0.30 -17.07 -4.41
N ILE A 120 1.25 -17.23 -5.33
CA ILE A 120 1.22 -18.25 -6.36
C ILE A 120 1.67 -19.58 -5.73
N ASN A 121 0.94 -20.65 -6.04
CA ASN A 121 1.19 -22.01 -5.59
C ASN A 121 2.36 -22.62 -6.37
N ASP A 122 3.53 -22.03 -6.19
CA ASP A 122 4.77 -22.47 -6.82
C ASP A 122 5.98 -22.11 -5.93
N ASP A 123 7.14 -22.65 -6.26
CA ASP A 123 8.39 -22.39 -5.55
C ASP A 123 8.83 -20.91 -5.65
N GLU A 124 9.51 -20.39 -4.63
CA GLU A 124 10.01 -19.01 -4.63
C GLU A 124 11.09 -18.78 -5.71
N ASP A 125 11.79 -19.82 -6.13
CA ASP A 125 12.78 -19.75 -7.22
C ASP A 125 12.14 -19.86 -8.63
N SER A 126 10.81 -20.05 -8.71
CA SER A 126 10.09 -20.14 -9.99
C SER A 126 9.88 -18.78 -10.65
N ASP A 127 9.92 -18.77 -11.98
CA ASP A 127 9.61 -17.61 -12.81
C ASP A 127 8.09 -17.41 -13.00
N LEU A 128 7.22 -18.32 -12.53
CA LEU A 128 5.78 -18.28 -12.81
C LEU A 128 5.11 -16.96 -12.39
N ALA A 129 5.41 -16.45 -11.20
CA ALA A 129 4.85 -15.17 -10.74
C ALA A 129 5.36 -13.97 -11.58
N TRP A 130 6.57 -14.06 -12.12
CA TRP A 130 7.12 -13.08 -13.05
C TRP A 130 6.41 -13.14 -14.40
N ASP A 131 6.20 -14.34 -14.94
CA ASP A 131 5.49 -14.56 -16.20
C ASP A 131 4.02 -14.10 -16.14
N ILE A 132 3.34 -14.38 -15.02
CA ILE A 132 2.01 -13.83 -14.75
C ILE A 132 2.04 -12.30 -14.76
N CYS A 133 3.05 -11.66 -14.15
CA CYS A 133 3.19 -10.19 -14.17
C CYS A 133 3.44 -9.64 -15.59
N LEU A 134 4.21 -10.35 -16.42
CA LEU A 134 4.39 -9.99 -17.83
C LEU A 134 3.07 -10.10 -18.60
N ARG A 135 2.27 -11.15 -18.35
CA ARG A 135 0.95 -11.30 -18.96
C ARG A 135 -0.05 -10.24 -18.46
N LEU A 136 -0.02 -9.89 -17.17
CA LEU A 136 -0.82 -8.79 -16.63
C LEU A 136 -0.49 -7.49 -17.36
N ARG A 137 0.79 -7.17 -17.56
CA ARG A 137 1.23 -6.00 -18.33
C ARG A 137 0.63 -6.00 -19.73
N ASP A 138 0.70 -7.13 -20.42
CA ASP A 138 0.20 -7.27 -21.80
C ASP A 138 -1.33 -7.12 -21.86
N ASN A 139 -2.04 -7.52 -20.80
CA ASN A 139 -3.48 -7.31 -20.62
C ASN A 139 -3.84 -5.91 -20.04
N GLY A 140 -2.85 -5.03 -19.83
CA GLY A 140 -3.06 -3.63 -19.44
C GLY A 140 -2.97 -3.33 -17.93
N LEU A 141 -2.51 -4.27 -17.11
CA LEU A 141 -2.38 -4.10 -15.66
C LEU A 141 -0.94 -4.27 -15.17
N LEU A 142 -0.41 -3.27 -14.48
CA LEU A 142 0.93 -3.34 -13.89
C LEU A 142 0.89 -3.87 -12.46
N ALA A 143 1.58 -4.99 -12.23
CA ALA A 143 1.83 -5.57 -10.91
C ALA A 143 3.31 -5.85 -10.74
N LYS A 144 3.74 -6.17 -9.50
CA LYS A 144 5.13 -6.49 -9.20
C LYS A 144 5.23 -7.79 -8.42
N PRO A 145 6.08 -8.75 -8.82
CA PRO A 145 6.41 -9.89 -8.00
C PRO A 145 7.39 -9.50 -6.88
N THR A 146 7.29 -10.18 -5.75
CA THR A 146 8.12 -10.00 -4.56
C THR A 146 8.39 -11.35 -3.94
N HIS A 147 9.60 -11.58 -3.42
CA HIS A 147 9.95 -12.85 -2.79
C HIS A 147 9.62 -14.08 -3.67
N GLY A 148 9.89 -13.99 -4.97
CA GLY A 148 9.59 -15.07 -5.91
C GLY A 148 8.12 -15.17 -6.28
N ASN A 149 7.37 -15.95 -5.51
CA ASN A 149 6.02 -16.42 -5.82
C ASN A 149 4.88 -15.47 -5.38
N ILE A 150 5.16 -14.24 -4.95
CA ILE A 150 4.13 -13.32 -4.43
C ILE A 150 3.92 -12.12 -5.35
N ILE A 151 2.73 -11.98 -5.92
CA ILE A 151 2.36 -10.82 -6.74
C ILE A 151 1.67 -9.77 -5.88
N ARG A 152 2.25 -8.56 -5.82
CA ARG A 152 1.75 -7.46 -4.99
C ARG A 152 0.98 -6.42 -5.80
N PHE A 153 -0.20 -6.07 -5.31
CA PHE A 153 -1.07 -5.02 -5.84
C PHE A 153 -1.15 -3.88 -4.83
N ALA A 154 -0.79 -2.68 -5.27
CA ALA A 154 -0.80 -1.46 -4.46
C ALA A 154 -1.25 -0.26 -5.31
N PRO A 155 -2.52 -0.24 -5.76
CA PRO A 155 -3.05 0.85 -6.59
C PRO A 155 -3.12 2.18 -5.82
N PRO A 156 -3.25 3.32 -6.53
CA PRO A 156 -3.54 4.61 -5.93
C PRO A 156 -4.83 4.57 -5.09
N LEU A 157 -4.86 5.30 -3.98
CA LEU A 157 -6.01 5.28 -3.06
C LEU A 157 -7.26 5.99 -3.61
N VAL A 158 -7.09 6.76 -4.69
CA VAL A 158 -8.16 7.45 -5.43
C VAL A 158 -8.91 6.53 -6.42
N MET A 159 -8.49 5.27 -6.54
CA MET A 159 -9.13 4.28 -7.41
C MET A 159 -10.65 4.18 -7.13
N THR A 160 -11.45 4.07 -8.19
CA THR A 160 -12.90 3.85 -8.07
C THR A 160 -13.25 2.36 -7.98
N GLU A 161 -14.48 2.07 -7.58
CA GLU A 161 -14.97 0.69 -7.55
C GLU A 161 -15.07 0.08 -8.95
N GLU A 162 -15.46 0.86 -9.98
CA GLU A 162 -15.48 0.37 -11.36
C GLU A 162 -14.07 -0.01 -11.84
N GLN A 163 -13.08 0.86 -11.60
CA GLN A 163 -11.68 0.57 -11.93
C GLN A 163 -11.15 -0.66 -11.20
N LEU A 164 -11.58 -0.89 -9.96
CA LEU A 164 -11.22 -2.10 -9.22
C LEU A 164 -11.78 -3.34 -9.91
N TYR A 165 -13.04 -3.32 -10.35
CA TYR A 165 -13.66 -4.45 -11.06
C TYR A 165 -12.99 -4.70 -12.41
N GLU A 166 -12.68 -3.66 -13.19
CA GLU A 166 -11.89 -3.82 -14.43
C GLU A 166 -10.54 -4.47 -14.16
N CYS A 167 -9.84 -4.05 -13.09
CA CYS A 167 -8.58 -4.67 -12.68
C CYS A 167 -8.76 -6.13 -12.28
N LEU A 168 -9.82 -6.46 -11.54
CA LEU A 168 -10.13 -7.83 -11.12
C LEU A 168 -10.43 -8.74 -12.31
N ASP A 169 -11.14 -8.24 -13.32
CA ASP A 169 -11.42 -8.99 -14.54
C ASP A 169 -10.13 -9.30 -15.31
N ILE A 170 -9.21 -8.32 -15.42
CA ILE A 170 -7.88 -8.54 -15.99
C ILE A 170 -7.11 -9.59 -15.20
N ILE A 171 -7.11 -9.49 -13.86
CA ILE A 171 -6.40 -10.43 -12.99
C ILE A 171 -6.94 -11.85 -13.16
N LYS A 172 -8.25 -12.05 -13.04
CA LYS A 172 -8.89 -13.37 -13.17
C LYS A 172 -8.67 -13.97 -14.56
N LYS A 173 -8.82 -13.16 -15.62
CA LYS A 173 -8.53 -13.59 -16.99
C LYS A 173 -7.07 -14.03 -17.12
N THR A 174 -6.13 -13.22 -16.65
CA THR A 174 -4.71 -13.57 -16.73
C THR A 174 -4.41 -14.84 -15.96
N LEU A 175 -4.87 -14.99 -14.72
CA LEU A 175 -4.63 -16.20 -13.92
C LEU A 175 -5.18 -17.45 -14.62
N SER A 176 -6.36 -17.37 -15.24
CA SER A 176 -6.97 -18.50 -15.96
C SER A 176 -6.16 -19.00 -17.16
N GLU A 177 -5.23 -18.20 -17.69
CA GLU A 177 -4.31 -18.62 -18.76
C GLU A 177 -3.16 -19.51 -18.26
N PHE A 178 -2.97 -19.59 -16.94
CA PHE A 178 -1.89 -20.36 -16.29
C PHE A 178 -2.39 -21.56 -15.48
N GLU A 179 -3.72 -21.73 -15.35
CA GLU A 179 -4.33 -22.96 -14.81
C GLU A 179 -4.14 -24.13 -15.79
#